data_AF-A0AAU3Q9X9-F1
#
_entry.id   AF-A0AAU3Q9X9-F1
#
_cell.length_a   1.000
_cell.length_b   1.000
_cell.length_c   1.000
_cell.angle_alpha   90.00
_cell.angle_beta   90.00
_cell.angle_gamma   90.00
#
_symmetry.space_group_name_H-M   'P 1'
#
loop_
_entity.id
_entity.type
_entity.pdbx_description
1 polymer ?
#
loop_
_entity_poly.entity_id
_entity_poly.type
_entity_poly.pdbx_seq_one_letter_code
_entity_poly.pdbx_strand_id
1 'polypeptide(L)'
;MNAPASAPQQGTEAPKYADFVTFAENWLLPVVTVRLAENRRENTFTWCTQWWRHRAVTVRVAHLHRAFEAARIRKDGAAVNSYLLHHVDAHFRRILDAANGPLHACTRAQHVALASLPFDPVPLGWFGPEISRTKPRATEAENADTPPPPPMRFPVFFDFVEQWLLPVISVRLVGKNREQTYTWCRQWWRHRGVAMRFAALHTVFEASRLSEDGLAMSSLFTSHIDPQMQHILDAANGPLHRCTTETHVELNGLPHAVIPPAWFGLPDTETPVEDLGFGPDFRAMNPRLRRT
;
A
#
# COMPACT_ATOMS: atom_id res chain seq x y z
N MET A 1 50.11 11.95 4.72
CA MET A 1 49.13 11.06 5.37
C MET A 1 47.86 11.87 5.55
N ASN A 2 46.87 11.69 4.68
CA ASN A 2 45.60 12.41 4.78
C ASN A 2 44.67 11.59 5.69
N ALA A 3 44.22 12.21 6.79
CA ALA A 3 43.18 11.66 7.64
C ALA A 3 41.86 11.59 6.87
N PRO A 4 41.03 10.54 7.04
CA PRO A 4 39.72 10.50 6.44
C PRO A 4 38.81 11.54 7.11
N ALA A 5 38.11 12.32 6.30
CA ALA A 5 37.09 13.26 6.75
C ALA A 5 35.95 12.49 7.43
N SER A 6 35.70 12.78 8.69
CA SER A 6 34.56 12.26 9.44
C SER A 6 33.26 12.67 8.76
N ALA A 7 32.39 11.69 8.50
CA ALA A 7 31.03 11.93 8.01
C ALA A 7 30.26 12.84 9.00
N PRO A 8 29.39 13.76 8.52
CA PRO A 8 28.65 14.65 9.39
C PRO A 8 27.66 13.85 10.25
N GLN A 9 27.89 13.86 11.56
CA GLN A 9 26.93 13.37 12.55
C GLN A 9 25.68 14.26 12.48
N GLN A 10 24.55 13.68 12.05
CA GLN A 10 23.25 14.35 12.10
C GLN A 10 22.89 14.58 13.58
N GLY A 11 22.97 15.84 14.03
CA GLY A 11 22.59 16.22 15.38
C GLY A 11 21.10 15.97 15.61
N THR A 12 20.78 15.23 16.67
CA THR A 12 19.41 14.90 17.10
C THR A 12 18.71 16.15 17.62
N GLU A 13 18.26 17.02 16.72
CA GLU A 13 17.44 18.18 17.07
C GLU A 13 16.13 17.70 17.70
N ALA A 14 15.71 18.33 18.80
CA ALA A 14 14.46 17.99 19.47
C ALA A 14 13.27 18.15 18.51
N PRO A 15 12.22 17.31 18.63
CA PRO A 15 11.03 17.43 17.80
C PRO A 15 10.35 18.79 18.05
N LYS A 16 9.86 19.43 16.98
CA LYS A 16 9.17 20.71 17.07
C LYS A 16 7.80 20.57 17.73
N TYR A 17 7.11 19.47 17.45
CA TYR A 17 5.86 19.09 18.12
C TYR A 17 6.07 17.83 18.96
N ALA A 18 5.67 17.88 20.23
CA ALA A 18 5.88 16.78 21.17
C ALA A 18 5.17 15.48 20.77
N ASP A 19 4.01 15.60 20.13
CA ASP A 19 3.18 14.49 19.69
C ASP A 19 2.40 14.85 18.42
N PHE A 20 1.81 13.84 17.78
CA PHE A 20 1.12 14.02 16.50
C PHE A 20 -0.21 14.77 16.63
N VAL A 21 -0.83 14.82 17.81
CA VAL A 21 -2.07 15.57 18.04
C VAL A 21 -1.76 17.05 18.09
N THR A 22 -0.74 17.44 18.87
CA THR A 22 -0.26 18.83 18.92
C THR A 22 0.20 19.30 17.53
N PHE A 23 0.90 18.44 16.77
CA PHE A 23 1.25 18.70 15.37
C PHE A 23 0.01 18.88 14.49
N ALA A 24 -0.99 18.01 14.63
CA ALA A 24 -2.19 18.05 13.81
C ALA A 24 -2.96 19.36 14.01
N GLU A 25 -3.23 19.72 15.26
CA GLU A 25 -4.07 20.87 15.61
C GLU A 25 -3.39 22.20 15.33
N ASN A 26 -2.09 22.32 15.61
CA ASN A 26 -1.38 23.60 15.53
C ASN A 26 -0.68 23.82 14.18
N TRP A 27 -0.53 22.80 13.34
CA TRP A 27 0.18 22.92 12.06
C TRP A 27 -0.56 22.28 10.89
N LEU A 28 -0.82 20.97 10.95
CA LEU A 28 -1.32 20.23 9.78
C LEU A 28 -2.72 20.70 9.35
N LEU A 29 -3.67 20.75 10.28
CA LEU A 29 -5.05 21.10 9.99
C LEU A 29 -5.19 22.57 9.56
N PRO A 30 -4.50 23.56 10.17
CA PRO A 30 -4.47 24.93 9.68
C PRO A 30 -3.90 25.09 8.26
N VAL A 31 -2.95 24.24 7.85
CA VAL A 31 -2.34 24.30 6.51
C VAL A 31 -3.30 23.77 5.43
N VAL A 32 -4.15 22.80 5.75
CA VAL A 32 -5.08 22.19 4.79
C VAL A 32 -6.29 23.09 4.58
N THR A 33 -6.30 23.84 3.47
CA THR A 33 -7.40 24.71 3.08
C THR A 33 -8.12 24.17 1.83
N VAL A 34 -9.33 23.68 2.02
CA VAL A 34 -10.14 23.06 0.94
C VAL A 34 -11.60 23.47 1.02
N ARG A 35 -12.30 23.41 -0.12
CA ARG A 35 -13.76 23.57 -0.17
C ARG A 35 -14.44 22.25 0.20
N LEU A 36 -15.09 22.22 1.36
CA LEU A 36 -15.89 21.09 1.80
C LEU A 36 -17.27 21.09 1.12
N ALA A 37 -17.63 19.95 0.56
CA ALA A 37 -18.91 19.69 -0.11
C ALA A 37 -19.41 18.29 0.32
N GLU A 38 -20.21 18.27 1.38
CA GLU A 38 -20.57 17.09 2.18
C GLU A 38 -21.68 16.23 1.54
N ASN A 39 -21.59 15.95 0.23
CA ASN A 39 -22.71 15.36 -0.54
C ASN A 39 -22.44 13.92 -1.04
N ARG A 40 -21.36 13.28 -0.57
CA ARG A 40 -20.95 11.92 -0.93
C ARG A 40 -20.78 11.68 -2.43
N ARG A 41 -20.30 12.69 -3.15
CA ARG A 41 -20.06 12.63 -4.60
C ARG A 41 -18.58 12.58 -4.91
N GLU A 42 -18.28 12.04 -6.08
CA GLU A 42 -16.95 12.10 -6.68
C GLU A 42 -16.46 13.55 -6.76
N ASN A 43 -15.15 13.75 -6.62
CA ASN A 43 -14.51 15.07 -6.67
C ASN A 43 -15.04 16.09 -5.66
N THR A 44 -15.57 15.63 -4.53
CA THR A 44 -15.96 16.48 -3.40
C THR A 44 -15.24 16.08 -2.13
N PHE A 45 -15.10 17.03 -1.21
CA PHE A 45 -14.38 16.83 0.05
C PHE A 45 -15.30 16.84 1.26
N THR A 46 -15.03 15.95 2.21
CA THR A 46 -15.68 15.91 3.52
C THR A 46 -14.65 15.88 4.63
N TRP A 47 -15.09 16.27 5.83
CA TRP A 47 -14.26 16.25 7.03
C TRP A 47 -15.10 15.85 8.24
N CYS A 48 -14.50 15.12 9.17
CA CYS A 48 -15.07 14.84 10.47
C CYS A 48 -14.28 15.63 11.53
N THR A 49 -14.98 16.44 12.33
CA THR A 49 -14.36 17.17 13.44
C THR A 49 -13.81 16.24 14.51
N GLN A 50 -14.34 15.01 14.62
CA GLN A 50 -13.84 13.93 15.49
C GLN A 50 -12.89 12.99 14.73
N TRP A 51 -11.99 13.52 13.89
CA TRP A 51 -11.10 12.74 13.01
C TRP A 51 -10.31 11.65 13.74
N TRP A 52 -9.93 11.88 15.00
CA TRP A 52 -9.17 10.95 15.85
C TRP A 52 -9.94 9.66 16.16
N ARG A 53 -11.27 9.63 15.98
CA ARG A 53 -12.08 8.41 16.13
C ARG A 53 -11.99 7.49 14.92
N HIS A 54 -11.39 7.94 13.82
CA HIS A 54 -11.17 7.13 12.63
C HIS A 54 -9.74 6.62 12.61
N ARG A 55 -9.54 5.31 12.87
CA ARG A 55 -8.21 4.68 12.86
C ARG A 55 -7.46 4.91 11.55
N ALA A 56 -8.17 4.81 10.42
CA ALA A 56 -7.63 5.05 9.08
C ALA A 56 -7.09 6.47 8.86
N VAL A 57 -7.57 7.46 9.63
CA VAL A 57 -7.10 8.85 9.58
C VAL A 57 -5.98 9.04 10.62
N THR A 58 -6.19 8.59 11.85
CA THR A 58 -5.25 8.78 12.97
C THR A 58 -3.86 8.22 12.67
N VAL A 59 -3.78 7.01 12.13
CA VAL A 59 -2.50 6.38 11.77
C VAL A 59 -1.75 7.20 10.70
N ARG A 60 -2.47 7.75 9.72
CA ARG A 60 -1.87 8.59 8.67
C ARG A 60 -1.33 9.89 9.24
N VAL A 61 -2.10 10.56 10.11
CA VAL A 61 -1.67 11.80 10.77
C VAL A 61 -0.43 11.56 11.64
N ALA A 62 -0.38 10.43 12.36
CA ALA A 62 0.79 10.06 13.15
C ALA A 62 2.05 9.84 12.28
N HIS A 63 1.91 9.23 11.10
CA HIS A 63 3.03 9.06 10.18
C HIS A 63 3.40 10.35 9.44
N LEU A 64 2.44 11.24 9.16
CA LEU A 64 2.71 12.59 8.68
C LEU A 64 3.55 13.39 9.67
N HIS A 65 3.28 13.26 10.98
CA HIS A 65 4.10 13.92 12.01
C HIS A 65 5.56 13.45 11.98
N ARG A 66 5.80 12.14 11.93
CA ARG A 66 7.18 11.60 11.81
C ARG A 66 7.88 12.08 10.55
N ALA A 67 7.16 12.07 9.43
CA ALA A 67 7.66 12.57 8.14
C ALA A 67 7.96 14.08 8.19
N PHE A 68 7.13 14.88 8.86
CA PHE A 68 7.34 16.31 9.06
C PHE A 68 8.63 16.59 9.84
N GLU A 69 8.84 15.93 10.97
CA GLU A 69 10.04 16.15 11.78
C GLU A 69 11.30 15.76 11.00
N ALA A 70 11.28 14.65 10.25
CA ALA A 70 12.39 14.26 9.38
C ALA A 70 12.66 15.28 8.27
N ALA A 71 11.62 15.75 7.56
CA ALA A 71 11.77 16.76 6.53
C ALA A 71 12.29 18.10 7.08
N ARG A 72 11.84 18.47 8.29
CA ARG A 72 12.25 19.70 8.98
C ARG A 72 13.72 19.68 9.39
N ILE A 73 14.19 18.55 9.96
CA ILE A 73 15.58 18.40 10.45
C ILE A 73 16.59 18.54 9.30
N ARG A 74 16.20 18.16 8.07
CA ARG A 74 17.04 18.30 6.88
C ARG A 74 17.40 19.75 6.53
N LYS A 75 16.65 20.75 7.03
CA LYS A 75 16.88 22.20 6.81
C LYS A 75 17.05 22.57 5.33
N ASP A 76 16.36 21.85 4.46
CA ASP A 76 16.37 21.99 3.01
C ASP A 76 14.97 22.35 2.53
N GLY A 77 14.84 23.44 1.76
CA GLY A 77 13.57 23.87 1.19
C GLY A 77 12.94 22.84 0.26
N ALA A 78 13.76 22.07 -0.48
CA ALA A 78 13.27 21.00 -1.34
C ALA A 78 12.66 19.84 -0.52
N ALA A 79 13.18 19.55 0.67
CA ALA A 79 12.64 18.54 1.57
C ALA A 79 11.23 18.92 2.06
N VAL A 80 11.02 20.18 2.46
CA VAL A 80 9.68 20.67 2.88
C VAL A 80 8.70 20.67 1.71
N ASN A 81 9.11 21.11 0.53
CA ASN A 81 8.25 21.10 -0.65
C ASN A 81 7.84 19.67 -1.04
N SER A 82 8.78 18.73 -1.04
CA SER A 82 8.48 17.31 -1.29
C SER A 82 7.56 16.72 -0.23
N TYR A 83 7.76 17.07 1.04
CA TYR A 83 6.88 16.66 2.13
C TYR A 83 5.42 17.10 1.91
N LEU A 84 5.19 18.36 1.52
CA LEU A 84 3.86 18.86 1.23
C LEU A 84 3.19 18.07 0.08
N LEU A 85 3.88 17.92 -1.06
CA LEU A 85 3.31 17.30 -2.26
C LEU A 85 3.11 15.79 -2.14
N HIS A 86 4.13 15.07 -1.65
CA HIS A 86 4.16 13.61 -1.68
C HIS A 86 3.61 12.96 -0.42
N HIS A 87 3.47 13.72 0.67
CA HIS A 87 2.95 13.20 1.93
C HIS A 87 1.65 13.91 2.30
N VAL A 88 1.67 15.22 2.57
CA VAL A 88 0.45 15.92 3.02
C VAL A 88 -0.67 15.81 1.98
N ASP A 89 -0.43 16.27 0.76
CA ASP A 89 -1.46 16.27 -0.30
C ASP A 89 -1.90 14.86 -0.68
N ALA A 90 -0.96 13.91 -0.74
CA ALA A 90 -1.26 12.52 -1.05
C ALA A 90 -2.16 11.86 0.01
N HIS A 91 -1.84 12.03 1.29
CA HIS A 91 -2.67 11.52 2.38
C HIS A 91 -4.03 12.22 2.44
N PHE A 92 -4.08 13.54 2.28
CA PHE A 92 -5.34 14.30 2.35
C PHE A 92 -6.25 14.06 1.15
N ARG A 93 -5.70 13.76 -0.04
CA ARG A 93 -6.50 13.28 -1.18
C ARG A 93 -7.34 12.05 -0.80
N ARG A 94 -6.77 11.14 0.00
CA ARG A 94 -7.48 9.94 0.46
C ARG A 94 -8.42 10.22 1.63
N ILE A 95 -7.98 11.01 2.61
CA ILE A 95 -8.76 11.29 3.83
C ILE A 95 -10.02 12.09 3.51
N LEU A 96 -9.91 13.08 2.62
CA LEU A 96 -10.98 14.03 2.31
C LEU A 96 -11.97 13.51 1.27
N ASP A 97 -11.66 12.44 0.53
CA ASP A 97 -12.54 11.89 -0.51
C ASP A 97 -13.94 11.60 0.04
N ALA A 98 -14.91 12.44 -0.33
CA ALA A 98 -16.28 12.30 0.15
C ALA A 98 -17.03 11.17 -0.55
N ALA A 99 -16.58 10.69 -1.71
CA ALA A 99 -17.24 9.59 -2.39
C ALA A 99 -16.92 8.27 -1.69
N ASN A 100 -15.63 8.02 -1.44
CA ASN A 100 -15.15 6.70 -1.06
C ASN A 100 -14.18 6.66 0.13
N GLY A 101 -13.74 7.82 0.63
CA GLY A 101 -12.75 7.92 1.71
C GLY A 101 -13.24 7.44 3.08
N PRO A 102 -12.33 7.41 4.08
CA PRO A 102 -12.63 6.93 5.43
C PRO A 102 -13.62 7.81 6.19
N LEU A 103 -13.82 9.05 5.72
CA LEU A 103 -14.73 10.03 6.32
C LEU A 103 -16.02 10.23 5.51
N HIS A 104 -16.25 9.48 4.42
CA HIS A 104 -17.37 9.70 3.50
C HIS A 104 -18.76 9.74 4.17
N ALA A 105 -18.92 9.04 5.30
CA ALA A 105 -20.18 8.98 6.03
C ALA A 105 -20.40 10.19 6.96
N CYS A 106 -19.33 10.91 7.32
CA CYS A 106 -19.34 12.04 8.24
C CYS A 106 -19.60 13.38 7.54
N THR A 107 -19.97 14.36 8.35
CA THR A 107 -20.01 15.78 8.01
C THR A 107 -19.27 16.58 9.10
N ARG A 108 -19.14 17.91 8.93
CA ARG A 108 -18.57 18.76 10.00
C ARG A 108 -19.38 18.71 11.29
N ALA A 109 -20.69 18.53 11.19
CA ALA A 109 -21.61 18.51 12.32
C ALA A 109 -21.86 17.11 12.88
N GLN A 110 -21.67 16.05 12.07
CA GLN A 110 -22.06 14.70 12.43
C GLN A 110 -20.92 13.70 12.22
N HIS A 111 -20.58 13.00 13.30
CA HIS A 111 -19.68 11.84 13.24
C HIS A 111 -20.50 10.56 13.02
N VAL A 112 -20.00 9.70 12.14
CA VAL A 112 -20.49 8.34 11.91
C VAL A 112 -19.31 7.39 12.01
N ALA A 113 -19.38 6.45 12.95
CA ALA A 113 -18.37 5.41 13.07
C ALA A 113 -18.44 4.51 11.82
N LEU A 114 -17.33 4.44 11.09
CA LEU A 114 -17.19 3.56 9.93
C LEU A 114 -16.37 2.34 10.32
N ALA A 115 -16.88 1.15 10.01
CA ALA A 115 -16.14 -0.08 10.22
C ALA A 115 -14.91 -0.14 9.30
N SER A 116 -13.86 -0.80 9.77
CA SER A 116 -12.74 -1.22 8.91
C SER A 116 -13.20 -2.26 7.89
N LEU A 117 -12.36 -2.56 6.89
CA LEU A 117 -12.66 -3.62 5.93
C LEU A 117 -12.92 -4.96 6.65
N PRO A 118 -14.10 -5.58 6.47
CA PRO A 118 -14.43 -6.84 7.12
C PRO A 118 -13.66 -8.00 6.49
N PHE A 119 -13.31 -9.02 7.26
CA PHE A 119 -12.68 -10.23 6.76
C PHE A 119 -13.18 -11.43 7.54
N ASP A 120 -13.16 -12.62 6.92
CA ASP A 120 -13.19 -13.85 7.71
C ASP A 120 -11.75 -14.24 8.05
N PRO A 121 -11.49 -15.07 9.07
CA PRO A 121 -10.13 -15.49 9.36
C PRO A 121 -9.56 -16.39 8.24
N VAL A 122 -8.27 -16.23 7.92
CA VAL A 122 -7.57 -17.17 7.05
C VAL A 122 -7.62 -18.59 7.67
N PRO A 123 -8.11 -19.61 6.93
CA PRO A 123 -8.12 -20.98 7.42
C PRO A 123 -6.71 -21.49 7.74
N LEU A 124 -6.59 -22.32 8.78
CA LEU A 124 -5.33 -22.95 9.15
C LEU A 124 -4.78 -23.77 7.97
N GLY A 125 -3.49 -23.56 7.65
CA GLY A 125 -2.81 -24.27 6.56
C GLY A 125 -3.19 -23.81 5.15
N TRP A 126 -3.99 -22.75 4.98
CA TRP A 126 -4.41 -22.26 3.66
C TRP A 126 -3.24 -21.94 2.73
N PHE A 127 -2.18 -21.35 3.27
CA PHE A 127 -0.95 -21.02 2.52
C PHE A 127 0.13 -22.11 2.59
N GLY A 128 -0.23 -23.33 3.01
CA GLY A 128 0.68 -24.46 3.16
C GLY A 128 1.38 -24.52 4.53
N PRO A 129 2.00 -25.67 4.85
CA PRO A 129 2.60 -25.91 6.17
C PRO A 129 3.80 -24.99 6.46
N GLU A 130 4.57 -24.61 5.43
CA GLU A 130 5.73 -23.73 5.54
C GLU A 130 5.36 -22.29 5.92
N ILE A 131 4.12 -21.86 5.64
CA ILE A 131 3.58 -20.54 5.96
C ILE A 131 2.54 -20.69 7.08
N SER A 132 2.93 -21.38 8.16
CA SER A 132 2.09 -21.55 9.35
C SER A 132 2.44 -20.51 10.42
N ARG A 133 1.52 -20.28 11.37
CA ARG A 133 1.73 -19.44 12.59
C ARG A 133 2.89 -19.92 13.48
N THR A 134 3.62 -20.95 13.07
CA THR A 134 4.73 -21.53 13.79
C THR A 134 5.90 -20.56 13.76
N LYS A 135 6.57 -20.45 14.91
CA LYS A 135 7.73 -19.59 15.17
C LYS A 135 8.73 -19.65 13.99
N PRO A 136 9.25 -18.51 13.51
CA PRO A 136 10.24 -18.52 12.44
C PRO A 136 11.39 -19.46 12.82
N ARG A 137 11.71 -20.38 11.91
CA ARG A 137 12.93 -21.20 11.98
C ARG A 137 14.08 -20.22 12.14
N ALA A 138 14.83 -20.35 13.23
CA ALA A 138 16.09 -19.64 13.36
C ALA A 138 16.93 -20.01 12.14
N THR A 139 17.09 -19.08 11.22
CA THR A 139 18.15 -19.17 10.22
C THR A 139 19.45 -19.22 11.02
N GLU A 140 20.13 -20.36 10.93
CA GLU A 140 21.48 -20.53 11.44
C GLU A 140 22.30 -19.38 10.87
N ALA A 141 22.77 -18.50 11.76
CA ALA A 141 23.59 -17.37 11.39
C ALA A 141 24.97 -17.91 10.98
N GLU A 142 25.15 -18.21 9.70
CA GLU A 142 26.47 -18.17 9.07
C GLU A 142 26.90 -16.70 9.00
N ASN A 143 27.40 -16.19 10.14
CA ASN A 143 28.40 -15.13 10.32
C ASN A 143 28.28 -14.58 11.75
N ALA A 144 29.24 -14.94 12.60
CA ALA A 144 29.24 -14.67 14.04
C ALA A 144 29.51 -13.19 14.43
N ASP A 145 29.61 -12.27 13.47
CA ASP A 145 30.05 -10.89 13.71
C ASP A 145 28.97 -9.82 13.47
N THR A 146 27.76 -10.21 13.05
CA THR A 146 26.63 -9.28 12.86
C THR A 146 25.53 -9.58 13.89
N PRO A 147 25.08 -8.61 14.70
CA PRO A 147 23.93 -8.81 15.57
C PRO A 147 22.70 -9.23 14.75
N PRO A 148 21.88 -10.18 15.24
CA PRO A 148 20.75 -10.68 14.48
C PRO A 148 19.76 -9.54 14.17
N PRO A 149 19.11 -9.56 13.00
CA PRO A 149 18.12 -8.54 12.65
C PRO A 149 17.00 -8.52 13.71
N PRO A 150 16.45 -7.34 14.01
CA PRO A 150 15.36 -7.23 14.98
C PRO A 150 14.17 -8.08 14.51
N PRO A 151 13.43 -8.70 15.45
CA PRO A 151 12.32 -9.59 15.08
C PRO A 151 11.23 -8.83 14.32
N MET A 152 10.64 -9.49 13.33
CA MET A 152 9.45 -9.00 12.62
C MET A 152 8.30 -8.80 13.62
N ARG A 153 7.54 -7.71 13.44
CA ARG A 153 6.35 -7.43 14.27
C ARG A 153 5.26 -8.44 13.97
N PHE A 154 5.09 -8.78 12.70
CA PHE A 154 4.20 -9.84 12.23
C PHE A 154 5.04 -10.94 11.60
N PRO A 155 5.17 -12.11 12.23
CA PRO A 155 5.95 -13.22 11.66
C PRO A 155 5.39 -13.77 10.34
N VAL A 156 4.07 -13.64 10.15
CA VAL A 156 3.36 -14.09 8.95
C VAL A 156 2.51 -12.96 8.37
N PHE A 157 2.44 -12.87 7.04
CA PHE A 157 1.82 -11.72 6.38
C PHE A 157 0.30 -11.63 6.64
N PHE A 158 -0.41 -12.75 6.78
CA PHE A 158 -1.84 -12.71 7.02
C PHE A 158 -2.19 -12.15 8.41
N ASP A 159 -1.33 -12.31 9.41
CA ASP A 159 -1.50 -11.64 10.71
C ASP A 159 -1.32 -10.12 10.56
N PHE A 160 -0.33 -9.67 9.76
CA PHE A 160 -0.19 -8.26 9.39
C PHE A 160 -1.46 -7.73 8.70
N VAL A 161 -2.02 -8.51 7.77
CA VAL A 161 -3.23 -8.12 7.02
C VAL A 161 -4.41 -7.95 7.97
N GLU A 162 -4.72 -8.97 8.76
CA GLU A 162 -5.90 -9.03 9.62
C GLU A 162 -5.81 -8.07 10.81
N GLN A 163 -4.62 -7.92 11.42
CA GLN A 163 -4.47 -7.18 12.68
C GLN A 163 -4.04 -5.71 12.46
N TRP A 164 -3.43 -5.39 11.31
CA TRP A 164 -2.96 -4.04 11.02
C TRP A 164 -3.51 -3.46 9.73
N LEU A 165 -3.29 -4.08 8.56
CA LEU A 165 -3.62 -3.48 7.26
C LEU A 165 -5.12 -3.22 7.10
N LEU A 166 -5.97 -4.25 7.19
CA LEU A 166 -7.41 -4.10 7.01
C LEU A 166 -8.03 -3.17 8.07
N PRO A 167 -7.62 -3.24 9.35
CA PRO A 167 -8.09 -2.29 10.35
C PRO A 167 -7.76 -0.82 10.09
N VAL A 168 -6.67 -0.49 9.37
CA VAL A 168 -6.33 0.90 9.00
C VAL A 168 -6.93 1.35 7.68
N ILE A 169 -7.76 0.52 7.04
CA ILE A 169 -8.51 0.86 5.82
C ILE A 169 -10.01 0.91 6.13
N SER A 170 -10.62 2.07 5.86
CA SER A 170 -12.07 2.28 5.92
C SER A 170 -12.50 3.02 4.67
N VAL A 171 -13.49 2.49 3.96
CA VAL A 171 -13.94 3.02 2.67
C VAL A 171 -15.44 2.79 2.49
N ARG A 172 -16.05 3.46 1.51
CA ARG A 172 -17.44 3.18 1.11
C ARG A 172 -17.48 1.97 0.17
N LEU A 173 -18.18 0.91 0.58
CA LEU A 173 -18.41 -0.28 -0.25
C LEU A 173 -19.82 -0.23 -0.82
N VAL A 174 -19.94 -0.17 -2.15
CA VAL A 174 -21.24 -0.13 -2.86
C VAL A 174 -21.42 -1.34 -3.77
N GLY A 175 -20.34 -1.93 -4.29
CA GLY A 175 -20.35 -3.27 -4.91
C GLY A 175 -21.18 -3.41 -6.19
N LYS A 176 -21.14 -2.43 -7.10
CA LYS A 176 -22.05 -2.36 -8.28
C LYS A 176 -21.39 -2.49 -9.66
N ASN A 177 -20.19 -3.06 -9.79
CA ASN A 177 -19.46 -3.10 -11.07
C ASN A 177 -19.41 -1.75 -11.79
N ARG A 178 -19.34 -0.67 -11.02
CA ARG A 178 -19.40 0.70 -11.51
C ARG A 178 -18.07 1.38 -11.25
N GLU A 179 -17.60 2.11 -12.25
CA GLU A 179 -16.42 2.97 -12.12
C GLU A 179 -16.55 3.90 -10.91
N GLN A 180 -15.41 4.22 -10.29
CA GLN A 180 -15.33 5.09 -9.10
C GLN A 180 -16.12 4.61 -7.87
N THR A 181 -16.52 3.33 -7.84
CA THR A 181 -17.08 2.68 -6.65
C THR A 181 -16.17 1.55 -6.20
N TYR A 182 -16.28 1.19 -4.91
CA TYR A 182 -15.52 0.08 -4.37
C TYR A 182 -16.35 -1.15 -4.07
N THR A 183 -15.66 -2.29 -4.20
CA THR A 183 -16.10 -3.60 -3.75
C THR A 183 -15.02 -4.27 -2.91
N TRP A 184 -15.39 -5.33 -2.23
CA TRP A 184 -14.51 -6.06 -1.33
C TRP A 184 -14.97 -7.50 -1.18
N CYS A 185 -14.02 -8.42 -0.93
CA CYS A 185 -14.31 -9.80 -0.58
C CYS A 185 -13.76 -10.09 0.82
N ARG A 186 -14.60 -10.57 1.74
CA ARG A 186 -14.17 -10.97 3.08
C ARG A 186 -13.17 -12.12 3.05
N GLN A 187 -13.25 -12.95 2.00
CA GLN A 187 -12.39 -14.10 1.74
C GLN A 187 -11.20 -13.74 0.84
N TRP A 188 -10.55 -12.61 1.13
CA TRP A 188 -9.47 -12.05 0.30
C TRP A 188 -8.35 -13.07 -0.02
N TRP A 189 -8.07 -14.02 0.88
CA TRP A 189 -7.06 -15.07 0.69
C TRP A 189 -7.40 -16.08 -0.41
N ARG A 190 -8.65 -16.14 -0.87
CA ARG A 190 -9.04 -16.92 -2.06
C ARG A 190 -8.61 -16.26 -3.37
N HIS A 191 -8.28 -14.97 -3.35
CA HIS A 191 -7.82 -14.25 -4.52
C HIS A 191 -6.29 -14.19 -4.54
N ARG A 192 -5.65 -15.11 -5.28
CA ARG A 192 -4.18 -15.24 -5.34
C ARG A 192 -3.46 -13.91 -5.61
N GLY A 193 -3.97 -13.11 -6.54
CA GLY A 193 -3.38 -11.79 -6.86
C GLY A 193 -3.46 -10.79 -5.69
N VAL A 194 -4.51 -10.86 -4.86
CA VAL A 194 -4.66 -10.03 -3.65
C VAL A 194 -3.73 -10.54 -2.55
N ALA A 195 -3.70 -11.86 -2.30
CA ALA A 195 -2.83 -12.46 -1.29
C ALA A 195 -1.34 -12.15 -1.56
N MET A 196 -0.88 -12.25 -2.82
CA MET A 196 0.49 -11.91 -3.21
C MET A 196 0.82 -10.43 -2.96
N ARG A 197 -0.10 -9.51 -3.28
CA ARG A 197 0.08 -8.07 -3.02
C ARG A 197 0.22 -7.80 -1.53
N PHE A 198 -0.61 -8.43 -0.71
CA PHE A 198 -0.54 -8.30 0.74
C PHE A 198 0.72 -8.90 1.35
N ALA A 199 1.21 -10.03 0.84
CA ALA A 199 2.51 -10.57 1.23
C ALA A 199 3.66 -9.61 0.90
N ALA A 200 3.60 -8.94 -0.26
CA ALA A 200 4.58 -7.91 -0.62
C ALA A 200 4.44 -6.64 0.24
N LEU A 201 3.22 -6.21 0.60
CA LEU A 201 3.05 -5.08 1.53
C LEU A 201 3.60 -5.38 2.92
N HIS A 202 3.51 -6.64 3.38
CA HIS A 202 4.05 -7.05 4.66
C HIS A 202 5.58 -6.88 4.72
N THR A 203 6.30 -7.31 3.69
CA THR A 203 7.77 -7.14 3.65
C THR A 203 8.17 -5.67 3.65
N VAL A 204 7.47 -4.83 2.88
CA VAL A 204 7.70 -3.37 2.88
C VAL A 204 7.33 -2.76 4.23
N PHE A 205 6.25 -3.21 4.89
CA PHE A 205 5.86 -2.73 6.21
C PHE A 205 6.93 -3.00 7.27
N GLU A 206 7.45 -4.23 7.33
CA GLU A 206 8.51 -4.56 8.29
C GLU A 206 9.78 -3.74 8.04
N ALA A 207 10.16 -3.54 6.77
CA ALA A 207 11.27 -2.68 6.41
C ALA A 207 11.03 -1.21 6.78
N SER A 208 9.87 -0.64 6.43
CA SER A 208 9.51 0.75 6.74
C SER A 208 9.44 1.03 8.23
N ARG A 209 9.01 0.06 9.05
CA ARG A 209 8.92 0.18 10.50
C ARG A 209 10.30 0.25 11.16
N LEU A 210 11.27 -0.48 10.62
CA LEU A 210 12.64 -0.56 11.12
C LEU A 210 13.55 0.52 10.53
N SER A 211 13.08 1.23 9.50
CA SER A 211 13.84 2.28 8.84
C SER A 211 14.13 3.46 9.78
N GLU A 212 15.36 3.98 9.69
CA GLU A 212 15.77 5.24 10.32
C GLU A 212 15.22 6.45 9.57
N ASP A 213 14.79 6.28 8.31
CA ASP A 213 14.13 7.33 7.55
C ASP A 213 12.70 7.57 8.09
N GLY A 214 12.50 8.73 8.73
CA GLY A 214 11.20 9.13 9.27
C GLY A 214 10.09 9.27 8.23
N LEU A 215 10.42 9.33 6.93
CA LEU A 215 9.47 9.35 5.82
C LEU A 215 8.94 7.95 5.48
N ALA A 216 9.66 6.88 5.83
CA ALA A 216 9.44 5.53 5.31
C ALA A 216 8.01 5.00 5.52
N MET A 217 7.43 5.21 6.71
CA MET A 217 6.05 4.78 6.98
C MET A 217 5.01 5.63 6.25
N SER A 218 5.29 6.91 6.00
CA SER A 218 4.38 7.72 5.19
C SER A 218 4.45 7.30 3.71
N SER A 219 5.66 7.04 3.20
CA SER A 219 5.89 6.49 1.85
C SER A 219 5.25 5.12 1.66
N LEU A 220 5.25 4.26 2.71
CA LEU A 220 4.52 2.98 2.67
C LEU A 220 3.05 3.19 2.30
N PHE A 221 2.39 4.21 2.88
CA PHE A 221 1.01 4.52 2.53
C PHE A 221 0.87 5.04 1.10
N THR A 222 1.63 6.08 0.76
CA THR A 222 1.41 6.84 -0.49
C THR A 222 1.93 6.11 -1.73
N SER A 223 3.00 5.33 -1.61
CA SER A 223 3.63 4.62 -2.72
C SER A 223 3.22 3.16 -2.85
N HIS A 224 2.74 2.52 -1.78
CA HIS A 224 2.45 1.09 -1.80
C HIS A 224 1.01 0.74 -1.39
N ILE A 225 0.59 1.09 -0.17
CA ILE A 225 -0.74 0.69 0.33
C ILE A 225 -1.85 1.33 -0.51
N ASP A 226 -1.83 2.65 -0.70
CA ASP A 226 -2.94 3.35 -1.36
C ASP A 226 -3.10 2.94 -2.83
N PRO A 227 -2.04 2.88 -3.66
CA PRO A 227 -2.17 2.42 -5.04
C PRO A 227 -2.65 0.97 -5.14
N GLN A 228 -2.14 0.09 -4.28
CA GLN A 228 -2.58 -1.31 -4.28
C GLN A 228 -4.02 -1.47 -3.81
N MET A 229 -4.41 -0.78 -2.74
CA MET A 229 -5.79 -0.82 -2.24
C MET A 229 -6.75 -0.18 -3.25
N GLN A 230 -6.37 0.88 -3.95
CA GLN A 230 -7.18 1.46 -5.02
C GLN A 230 -7.45 0.44 -6.14
N HIS A 231 -6.41 -0.28 -6.57
CA HIS A 231 -6.56 -1.35 -7.57
C HIS A 231 -7.40 -2.53 -7.06
N ILE A 232 -7.16 -2.98 -5.82
CA ILE A 232 -7.87 -4.11 -5.21
C ILE A 232 -9.37 -3.81 -5.04
N LEU A 233 -9.68 -2.59 -4.61
CA LEU A 233 -11.05 -2.17 -4.30
C LEU A 233 -11.86 -1.75 -5.52
N ASP A 234 -11.24 -1.51 -6.68
CA ASP A 234 -11.94 -1.06 -7.89
C ASP A 234 -13.08 -2.04 -8.26
N ALA A 235 -14.32 -1.58 -8.10
CA ALA A 235 -15.48 -2.41 -8.37
C ALA A 235 -15.67 -2.69 -9.86
N ALA A 236 -15.13 -1.88 -10.78
CA ALA A 236 -15.29 -2.10 -12.21
C ALA A 236 -14.27 -3.10 -12.74
N ASN A 237 -12.99 -2.92 -12.41
CA ASN A 237 -11.89 -3.64 -13.04
C ASN A 237 -10.94 -4.35 -12.06
N GLY A 238 -11.18 -4.22 -10.76
CA GLY A 238 -10.32 -4.80 -9.73
C GLY A 238 -10.40 -6.33 -9.68
N PRO A 239 -9.43 -6.97 -9.01
CA PRO A 239 -9.40 -8.43 -8.81
C PRO A 239 -10.55 -8.96 -7.96
N LEU A 240 -11.33 -8.07 -7.33
CA LEU A 240 -12.48 -8.40 -6.51
C LEU A 240 -13.81 -7.96 -7.16
N HIS A 241 -13.83 -7.45 -8.41
CA HIS A 241 -15.00 -6.81 -9.01
C HIS A 241 -16.30 -7.65 -8.91
N ARG A 242 -16.22 -8.98 -9.08
CA ARG A 242 -17.40 -9.88 -8.99
C ARG A 242 -17.82 -10.27 -7.57
N CYS A 243 -17.02 -9.93 -6.56
CA CYS A 243 -17.33 -10.20 -5.17
C CYS A 243 -18.10 -9.04 -4.54
N THR A 244 -18.77 -9.33 -3.42
CA THR A 244 -19.30 -8.34 -2.49
C THR A 244 -18.88 -8.73 -1.07
N THR A 245 -19.23 -7.93 -0.07
CA THR A 245 -18.93 -8.27 1.32
C THR A 245 -19.60 -9.58 1.74
N GLU A 246 -20.75 -9.93 1.14
CA GLU A 246 -21.51 -11.13 1.51
C GLU A 246 -21.28 -12.30 0.54
N THR A 247 -20.84 -12.04 -0.69
CA THR A 247 -20.75 -13.04 -1.75
C THR A 247 -19.35 -13.12 -2.33
N HIS A 248 -18.71 -14.28 -2.21
CA HIS A 248 -17.48 -14.62 -2.91
C HIS A 248 -17.78 -15.24 -4.28
N VAL A 249 -16.99 -14.85 -5.29
CA VAL A 249 -17.01 -15.46 -6.62
C VAL A 249 -15.58 -15.81 -7.00
N GLU A 250 -15.34 -17.08 -7.33
CA GLU A 250 -14.04 -17.53 -7.81
C GLU A 250 -13.71 -16.91 -9.17
N LEU A 251 -12.52 -16.33 -9.26
CA LEU A 251 -11.97 -15.79 -10.50
C LEU A 251 -10.75 -16.62 -10.88
N ASN A 252 -10.84 -17.28 -12.03
CA ASN A 252 -9.70 -17.95 -12.62
C ASN A 252 -8.73 -16.89 -13.19
N GLY A 253 -7.44 -17.26 -13.24
CA GLY A 253 -6.44 -16.45 -13.92
C GLY A 253 -6.74 -16.29 -15.41
N LEU A 254 -5.90 -15.51 -16.09
CA LEU A 254 -6.04 -15.32 -17.53
C LEU A 254 -5.97 -16.69 -18.24
N PRO A 255 -6.89 -16.97 -19.19
CA PRO A 255 -6.74 -18.13 -20.03
C PRO A 255 -5.47 -17.97 -20.88
N HIS A 256 -4.76 -19.06 -21.11
CA HIS A 256 -3.60 -19.08 -21.98
C HIS A 256 -3.68 -20.30 -22.90
N ALA A 257 -3.19 -20.13 -24.12
CA ALA A 257 -2.87 -21.26 -24.99
C ALA A 257 -1.51 -21.83 -24.60
N VAL A 258 -1.24 -23.07 -25.00
CA VAL A 258 0.11 -23.64 -24.91
C VAL A 258 1.04 -22.78 -25.76
N ILE A 259 2.16 -22.34 -25.17
CA ILE A 259 3.20 -21.61 -25.91
C ILE A 259 3.79 -22.58 -26.94
N PRO A 260 3.80 -22.25 -28.24
CA PRO A 260 4.37 -23.15 -29.24
C PRO A 260 5.84 -23.50 -28.95
N PRO A 261 6.32 -24.69 -29.37
CA PRO A 261 7.73 -25.03 -29.28
C PRO A 261 8.59 -23.97 -29.99
N ALA A 262 9.75 -23.69 -29.42
CA ALA A 262 10.71 -22.73 -29.93
C ALA A 262 10.25 -21.26 -30.02
N TRP A 263 9.12 -20.88 -29.39
CA TRP A 263 8.52 -19.55 -29.57
C TRP A 263 9.38 -18.39 -29.05
N PHE A 264 9.99 -18.57 -27.88
CA PHE A 264 10.86 -17.56 -27.25
C PHE A 264 12.35 -17.91 -27.36
N GLY A 265 12.71 -19.01 -28.00
CA GLY A 265 14.07 -19.56 -28.06
C GLY A 265 14.01 -21.04 -28.37
N LEU A 266 15.05 -21.60 -28.99
CA LEU A 266 15.11 -23.04 -29.26
C LEU A 266 15.11 -23.83 -27.95
N PRO A 267 14.60 -25.07 -27.93
CA PRO A 267 14.79 -25.97 -26.78
C PRO A 267 16.26 -26.00 -26.37
N ASP A 268 16.52 -25.95 -25.07
CA ASP A 268 17.87 -25.99 -24.47
C ASP A 268 18.78 -24.80 -24.81
N THR A 269 18.21 -23.68 -25.25
CA THR A 269 18.93 -22.40 -25.38
C THR A 269 18.43 -21.38 -24.37
N GLU A 270 19.34 -20.67 -23.70
CA GLU A 270 18.97 -19.50 -22.91
C GLU A 270 18.61 -18.36 -23.86
N THR A 271 17.41 -17.80 -23.67
CA THR A 271 17.03 -16.53 -24.29
C THR A 271 17.28 -15.42 -23.28
N PRO A 272 18.22 -14.50 -23.54
CA PRO A 272 18.40 -13.31 -22.72
C PRO A 272 17.09 -12.53 -22.62
N VAL A 273 16.76 -12.00 -21.44
CA VAL A 273 15.48 -11.29 -21.22
C VAL A 273 15.40 -10.02 -22.07
N GLU A 274 16.55 -9.40 -22.34
CA GLU A 274 16.71 -8.28 -23.26
C GLU A 274 16.32 -8.62 -24.71
N ASP A 275 16.37 -9.91 -25.09
CA ASP A 275 16.00 -10.38 -26.42
C ASP A 275 14.50 -10.75 -26.53
N LEU A 276 13.79 -10.83 -25.40
CA LEU A 276 12.34 -11.07 -25.32
C LEU A 276 11.55 -9.82 -25.75
N GLY A 277 11.58 -9.57 -27.06
CA GLY A 277 10.99 -8.42 -27.74
C GLY A 277 11.36 -8.39 -29.23
N PHE A 278 12.43 -9.11 -29.59
CA PHE A 278 12.89 -9.36 -30.95
C PHE A 278 12.52 -10.77 -31.45
N GLY A 279 11.47 -11.37 -30.86
CA GLY A 279 10.90 -12.62 -31.33
C GLY A 279 10.61 -12.59 -32.84
N PRO A 280 10.51 -13.76 -33.50
CA PRO A 280 10.51 -13.84 -34.97
C PRO A 280 9.50 -12.88 -35.60
N ASP A 281 9.92 -12.14 -36.65
CA ASP A 281 9.08 -11.13 -37.33
C ASP A 281 7.74 -11.77 -37.73
N PHE A 282 6.65 -11.25 -37.15
CA PHE A 282 5.28 -11.66 -37.42
C PHE A 282 4.91 -11.61 -38.91
N ARG A 283 5.63 -10.83 -39.72
CA ARG A 283 5.47 -10.78 -41.18
C ARG A 283 6.05 -12.00 -41.89
N ALA A 284 7.09 -12.63 -41.35
CA ALA A 284 7.70 -13.84 -41.92
C ALA A 284 6.77 -15.06 -41.83
N MET A 285 5.79 -15.01 -40.91
CA MET A 285 4.77 -16.05 -40.73
C MET A 285 3.47 -15.78 -41.52
N ASN A 286 3.31 -14.63 -42.18
CA ASN A 286 2.16 -14.36 -43.04
C ASN A 286 2.47 -14.80 -44.49
N PRO A 287 1.90 -15.91 -45.00
CA PRO A 287 2.17 -16.38 -46.36
C PRO A 287 1.77 -15.38 -47.45
N ARG A 288 0.91 -14.39 -47.15
CA ARG A 288 0.51 -13.32 -48.10
C ARG A 288 1.51 -12.16 -48.22
N LEU A 289 2.50 -12.07 -47.31
CA LEU A 289 3.54 -11.04 -47.33
C LEU A 289 4.89 -11.55 -47.86
N ARG A 290 4.96 -12.82 -48.28
CA ARG A 290 6.07 -13.35 -49.09
C ARG A 290 5.98 -12.76 -50.49
N ARG A 291 6.45 -11.52 -50.68
CA ARG A 291 6.74 -11.00 -52.02
C ARG A 291 8.01 -11.69 -52.53
N THR A 292 7.87 -12.29 -53.70
CA THR A 292 8.94 -12.81 -54.58
C THR A 292 10.05 -11.80 -54.80
#